data_AF-A0A9J6C0D5-F1
#
_entry.id   AF-A0A9J6C0D5-F1
#
_cell.length_a   1.000
_cell.length_b   1.000
_cell.length_c   1.000
_cell.angle_alpha   90.00
_cell.angle_beta   90.00
_cell.angle_gamma   90.00
#
_symmetry.space_group_name_H-M   'P 1'
#
loop_
_entity.id
_entity.type
_entity.pdbx_description
1 polymer ?
#
loop_
_entity_poly.entity_id
_entity_poly.type
_entity_poly.pdbx_seq_one_letter_code
_entity_poly.pdbx_strand_id
1 'polypeptide(L)'
;MNPRELLLLKLRRSELEFTVRVREALVNVEDALRIKDINFARLLINEFVFDCRLTSTQELQLVVILLTDFFMHDDQTRLSLFFNIFEIGKNSRRSVLLKLIISALGIQSKSALNLSGTYLLDASTKEIRISTDLGRSLIQEIIYFSCNSLDKLKALPSISPMFTNALCLVAAETFKDDLPSPVIGELLITFMSYNPSPPIIFTFTIPAHIEVGSFILGALFKYTILSELYEEKPSYSKLHLKILECLSNIEITSPSKPIIYTKYLESIADHILRATKVINDPERIQKSIEKFSQLIQISKSYLYGNIPQLFEKLRTLPRNALMDLVLTK
;
A
#
# COMPACT_ATOMS: atom_id res chain seq x y z
N MET A 1 -36.40 -27.77 14.25
CA MET A 1 -35.52 -27.01 13.33
C MET A 1 -34.38 -26.41 14.15
N ASN A 2 -33.15 -26.55 13.68
CA ASN A 2 -32.01 -25.89 14.31
C ASN A 2 -32.17 -24.36 14.19
N PRO A 3 -31.84 -23.55 15.22
CA PRO A 3 -31.85 -22.08 15.13
C PRO A 3 -31.17 -21.51 13.88
N ARG A 4 -30.11 -22.17 13.39
CA ARG A 4 -29.42 -21.81 12.15
C ARG A 4 -30.26 -22.01 10.91
N GLU A 5 -30.97 -23.13 10.81
CA GLU A 5 -31.87 -23.40 9.69
C GLU A 5 -33.04 -22.42 9.67
N LEU A 6 -33.53 -22.04 10.86
CA LEU A 6 -34.60 -21.05 10.99
C LEU A 6 -34.14 -19.67 10.52
N LEU A 7 -32.92 -19.26 10.87
CA LEU A 7 -32.31 -18.03 10.38
C LEU A 7 -32.12 -18.06 8.86
N LEU A 8 -31.58 -19.15 8.31
CA LEU A 8 -31.40 -19.30 6.86
C LEU A 8 -32.75 -19.21 6.12
N LEU A 9 -33.79 -19.88 6.64
CA LEU A 9 -35.14 -19.75 6.08
C LEU A 9 -35.67 -18.32 6.17
N LYS A 10 -35.43 -17.61 7.29
CA LYS A 10 -35.84 -16.21 7.44
C LYS A 10 -35.15 -15.32 6.40
N LEU A 11 -33.84 -15.45 6.22
CA LEU A 11 -33.06 -14.65 5.27
C LEU A 11 -33.35 -14.99 3.80
N ARG A 12 -33.76 -16.23 3.51
CA ARG A 12 -34.18 -16.68 2.17
C ARG A 12 -35.56 -16.21 1.76
N ARG A 13 -36.42 -15.79 2.70
CA ARG A 13 -37.73 -15.24 2.34
C ARG A 13 -37.52 -13.96 1.54
N SER A 14 -37.94 -13.97 0.29
CA SER A 14 -37.78 -12.91 -0.72
C SER A 14 -38.49 -11.60 -0.40
N GLU A 15 -39.14 -11.50 0.75
CA GLU A 15 -39.89 -10.33 1.21
C GLU A 15 -39.01 -9.30 1.91
N LEU A 16 -37.79 -9.67 2.33
CA LEU A 16 -36.87 -8.74 2.96
C LEU A 16 -36.18 -7.88 1.89
N GLU A 17 -36.30 -6.55 2.04
CA GLU A 17 -35.48 -5.61 1.27
C GLU A 17 -34.00 -5.93 1.43
N PHE A 18 -33.22 -5.73 0.36
CA PHE A 18 -31.79 -6.06 0.33
C PHE A 18 -31.02 -5.50 1.53
N THR A 19 -31.27 -4.24 1.90
CA THR A 19 -30.60 -3.54 3.00
C THR A 19 -30.88 -4.20 4.36
N VAL A 20 -32.13 -4.59 4.61
CA VAL A 20 -32.55 -5.28 5.84
C VAL A 20 -31.91 -6.66 5.91
N ARG A 21 -31.99 -7.42 4.82
CA ARG A 21 -31.40 -8.77 4.72
C ARG A 21 -29.90 -8.74 4.98
N VAL A 22 -29.17 -7.79 4.39
CA VAL A 22 -27.73 -7.64 4.57
C VAL A 22 -27.38 -7.26 6.01
N ARG A 23 -28.10 -6.30 6.62
CA ARG A 23 -27.86 -5.92 8.02
C ARG A 23 -28.05 -7.11 8.96
N GLU A 24 -29.16 -7.84 8.81
CA GLU A 24 -29.42 -9.02 9.63
C GLU A 24 -28.35 -10.10 9.41
N ALA A 25 -27.94 -10.35 8.17
CA ALA A 25 -26.88 -11.30 7.87
C ALA A 25 -25.55 -10.89 8.53
N LEU A 26 -25.14 -9.63 8.41
CA LEU A 26 -23.88 -9.13 8.95
C LEU A 26 -23.82 -9.17 10.49
N VAL A 27 -24.93 -8.90 11.19
CA VAL A 27 -25.01 -9.08 12.65
C VAL A 27 -24.75 -10.54 13.03
N ASN A 28 -25.38 -11.48 12.32
CA ASN A 28 -25.18 -12.91 12.57
C ASN A 28 -23.78 -13.41 12.16
N VAL A 29 -23.15 -12.77 11.16
CA VAL A 29 -21.74 -13.01 10.83
C VAL A 29 -20.85 -12.58 11.99
N GLU A 30 -21.07 -11.41 12.57
CA GLU A 30 -20.31 -10.94 13.72
C GLU A 30 -20.42 -11.90 14.91
N ASP A 31 -21.64 -12.32 15.24
CA ASP A 31 -21.87 -13.28 16.33
C ASP A 31 -21.22 -14.65 16.05
N ALA A 32 -21.30 -15.13 14.80
CA ALA A 32 -20.62 -16.35 14.38
C ALA A 32 -19.09 -16.24 14.53
N LEU A 33 -18.50 -15.08 14.18
CA LEU A 33 -17.06 -14.85 14.34
C LEU A 33 -16.64 -14.79 15.81
N ARG A 34 -17.47 -14.23 16.70
CA ARG A 34 -17.20 -14.20 18.16
C ARG A 34 -17.10 -15.60 18.76
N ILE A 35 -17.95 -16.53 18.30
CA ILE A 35 -17.89 -17.96 18.70
C ILE A 35 -16.95 -18.79 17.82
N LYS A 36 -16.17 -18.15 16.94
CA LYS A 36 -15.19 -18.77 16.02
C LYS A 36 -15.79 -19.75 15.01
N ASP A 37 -17.06 -19.60 14.65
CA ASP A 37 -17.71 -20.38 13.59
C ASP A 37 -17.51 -19.72 12.21
N ILE A 38 -16.31 -19.89 11.68
CA ILE A 38 -15.89 -19.28 10.41
C ILE A 38 -16.70 -19.83 9.22
N ASN A 39 -17.08 -21.11 9.26
CA ASN A 39 -17.81 -21.74 8.16
C ASN A 39 -19.22 -21.16 8.04
N PHE A 40 -19.91 -20.98 9.17
CA PHE A 40 -21.23 -20.36 9.17
C PHE A 40 -21.18 -18.89 8.77
N ALA A 41 -20.19 -18.13 9.26
CA ALA A 41 -19.94 -16.75 8.83
C ALA A 41 -19.75 -16.66 7.30
N ARG A 42 -18.92 -17.53 6.73
CA ARG A 42 -18.68 -17.56 5.27
C ARG A 42 -19.93 -17.91 4.47
N LEU A 43 -20.74 -18.85 4.95
CA LEU A 43 -22.02 -19.18 4.32
C LEU A 43 -22.91 -17.93 4.25
N LEU A 44 -23.09 -17.23 5.37
CA LEU A 44 -23.91 -16.03 5.44
C LEU A 44 -23.39 -14.90 4.51
N ILE A 45 -22.07 -14.68 4.48
CA ILE A 45 -21.46 -13.68 3.60
C ILE A 45 -21.69 -14.03 2.13
N ASN A 46 -21.47 -15.28 1.73
CA ASN A 46 -21.61 -15.69 0.33
C ASN A 46 -23.07 -15.67 -0.14
N GLU A 47 -24.00 -16.08 0.71
CA GLU A 47 -25.40 -16.26 0.32
C GLU A 47 -26.22 -14.96 0.44
N PHE A 48 -26.00 -14.17 1.49
CA PHE A 48 -26.87 -13.04 1.80
C PHE A 48 -26.22 -11.66 1.65
N VAL A 49 -24.89 -11.58 1.69
CA VAL A 49 -24.14 -10.31 1.55
C VAL A 49 -23.64 -10.13 0.11
N PHE A 50 -23.02 -11.16 -0.47
CA PHE A 50 -22.49 -11.17 -1.85
C PHE A 50 -23.20 -12.20 -2.74
N ASP A 51 -24.53 -12.23 -2.64
CA ASP A 51 -25.39 -13.01 -3.53
C ASP A 51 -24.97 -12.82 -5.00
N CYS A 52 -25.10 -13.86 -5.82
CA CYS A 52 -24.20 -14.19 -6.93
C CYS A 52 -23.98 -13.10 -7.99
N ARG A 53 -24.78 -12.03 -8.04
CA ARG A 53 -24.48 -10.78 -8.77
C ARG A 53 -25.14 -9.57 -8.10
N LEU A 54 -24.39 -8.82 -7.29
CA LEU A 54 -24.84 -7.51 -6.83
C LEU A 54 -24.96 -6.55 -8.02
N THR A 55 -26.08 -5.84 -8.10
CA THR A 55 -26.22 -4.69 -9.01
C THR A 55 -25.41 -3.50 -8.49
N SER A 56 -25.07 -2.52 -9.35
CA SER A 56 -24.31 -1.34 -8.92
C SER A 56 -24.98 -0.56 -7.78
N THR A 57 -26.32 -0.51 -7.75
CA THR A 57 -27.08 0.12 -6.66
C THR A 57 -26.95 -0.68 -5.36
N GLN A 58 -27.04 -2.01 -5.43
CA GLN A 58 -26.86 -2.88 -4.25
C GLN A 58 -25.42 -2.82 -3.72
N GLU A 59 -24.42 -2.74 -4.60
CA GLU A 59 -23.03 -2.53 -4.18
C GLU A 59 -22.88 -1.20 -3.41
N LEU A 60 -23.49 -0.12 -3.88
CA LEU A 60 -23.45 1.17 -3.19
C LEU A 60 -24.19 1.11 -1.84
N GLN A 61 -25.38 0.49 -1.79
CA GLN A 61 -26.12 0.28 -0.56
C GLN A 61 -25.31 -0.54 0.46
N LEU A 62 -24.62 -1.58 0.00
CA LEU A 62 -23.73 -2.40 0.82
C LEU A 62 -22.57 -1.56 1.36
N VAL A 63 -21.92 -0.75 0.51
CA VAL A 63 -20.84 0.15 0.95
C VAL A 63 -21.33 1.11 2.05
N VAL A 64 -22.52 1.70 1.88
CA VAL A 64 -23.11 2.59 2.89
C VAL A 64 -23.32 1.83 4.20
N ILE A 65 -23.97 0.66 4.17
CA ILE A 65 -24.21 -0.18 5.36
C ILE A 65 -22.89 -0.51 6.08
N LEU A 66 -21.88 -0.96 5.33
CA LEU A 66 -20.58 -1.31 5.88
C LEU A 66 -19.91 -0.11 6.57
N LEU A 67 -19.96 1.08 5.95
CA LEU A 67 -19.36 2.28 6.51
C LEU A 67 -20.11 2.83 7.72
N THR A 68 -21.44 2.90 7.66
CA THR A 68 -22.24 3.56 8.70
C THR A 68 -22.54 2.69 9.90
N ASP A 69 -22.65 1.36 9.71
CA ASP A 69 -23.14 0.48 10.76
C ASP A 69 -22.04 -0.45 11.31
N PHE A 70 -21.10 -0.88 10.48
CA PHE A 70 -20.15 -1.94 10.84
C PHE A 70 -18.71 -1.46 11.00
N PHE A 71 -18.26 -0.44 10.27
CA PHE A 71 -16.88 0.06 10.30
C PHE A 71 -16.74 1.48 10.85
N MET A 72 -17.58 1.81 11.83
CA MET A 72 -17.48 3.06 12.60
C MET A 72 -16.38 2.99 13.67
N HIS A 73 -15.98 1.78 14.09
CA HIS A 73 -14.95 1.52 15.09
C HIS A 73 -13.94 0.48 14.58
N ASP A 74 -12.66 0.69 14.88
CA ASP A 74 -11.55 -0.18 14.47
C ASP A 74 -11.11 -1.09 15.62
N ASP A 75 -11.93 -2.10 15.93
CA ASP A 75 -11.60 -3.15 16.89
C ASP A 75 -11.27 -4.50 16.20
N GLN A 76 -10.77 -5.47 16.98
CA GLN A 76 -10.38 -6.80 16.48
C GLN A 76 -11.53 -7.61 15.88
N THR A 77 -12.76 -7.38 16.36
CA THR A 77 -13.96 -8.03 15.82
C THR A 77 -14.30 -7.45 14.45
N ARG A 78 -14.24 -6.12 14.30
CA ARG A 78 -14.43 -5.43 13.01
C ARG A 78 -13.34 -5.78 12.02
N LEU A 79 -12.10 -5.91 12.47
CA LEU A 79 -11.01 -6.40 11.64
C LEU A 79 -11.27 -7.83 11.15
N SER A 80 -11.63 -8.75 12.05
CA SER A 80 -11.99 -10.12 11.67
C SER A 80 -13.17 -10.16 10.69
N LEU A 81 -14.19 -9.33 10.91
CA LEU A 81 -15.33 -9.18 10.00
C LEU A 81 -14.86 -8.69 8.62
N PHE A 82 -14.03 -7.65 8.58
CA PHE A 82 -13.48 -7.07 7.36
C PHE A 82 -12.72 -8.12 6.54
N PHE A 83 -11.82 -8.89 7.16
CA PHE A 83 -11.07 -9.96 6.49
C PHE A 83 -11.94 -11.09 5.96
N ASN A 84 -13.02 -11.45 6.65
CA ASN A 84 -13.95 -12.48 6.17
C ASN A 84 -14.84 -11.97 5.04
N ILE A 85 -15.24 -10.69 5.10
CA ILE A 85 -16.01 -10.02 4.04
C ILE A 85 -15.16 -9.87 2.78
N PHE A 86 -13.90 -9.44 2.88
CA PHE A 86 -13.05 -9.16 1.72
C PHE A 86 -11.96 -10.20 1.49
N GLU A 87 -12.20 -11.45 1.90
CA GLU A 87 -11.29 -12.59 1.76
C GLU A 87 -10.23 -12.43 0.64
N ILE A 88 -8.96 -12.47 1.04
CA ILE A 88 -7.81 -12.24 0.15
C ILE A 88 -7.90 -13.21 -1.04
N GLY A 89 -7.69 -12.67 -2.25
CA GLY A 89 -7.73 -13.44 -3.50
C GLY A 89 -9.11 -13.62 -4.13
N LYS A 90 -10.19 -13.22 -3.45
CA LYS A 90 -11.55 -13.32 -4.00
C LYS A 90 -11.94 -12.09 -4.83
N ASN A 91 -11.72 -12.17 -6.14
CA ASN A 91 -11.98 -11.06 -7.07
C ASN A 91 -13.43 -10.57 -7.11
N SER A 92 -14.42 -11.40 -6.79
CA SER A 92 -15.85 -11.02 -6.90
C SER A 92 -16.26 -9.90 -5.94
N ARG A 93 -15.48 -9.62 -4.89
CA ARG A 93 -15.80 -8.61 -3.85
C ARG A 93 -14.97 -7.33 -3.98
N ARG A 94 -14.08 -7.30 -4.96
CA ARG A 94 -13.09 -6.21 -5.16
C ARG A 94 -13.73 -4.88 -5.51
N SER A 95 -14.77 -4.87 -6.35
CA SER A 95 -15.51 -3.66 -6.71
C SER A 95 -16.05 -2.95 -5.45
N VAL A 96 -16.69 -3.72 -4.56
CA VAL A 96 -17.21 -3.22 -3.28
C VAL A 96 -16.09 -2.73 -2.38
N LEU A 97 -14.97 -3.46 -2.28
CA LEU A 97 -13.80 -3.02 -1.49
C LEU A 97 -13.26 -1.67 -1.97
N LEU A 98 -13.06 -1.51 -3.28
CA LEU A 98 -12.56 -0.26 -3.87
C LEU A 98 -13.53 0.89 -3.58
N LYS A 99 -14.83 0.69 -3.83
CA LYS A 99 -15.86 1.70 -3.53
C LYS A 99 -15.91 2.06 -2.04
N LEU A 100 -15.73 1.08 -1.16
CA LEU A 100 -15.67 1.29 0.28
C LEU A 100 -14.46 2.16 0.66
N ILE A 101 -13.27 1.85 0.14
CA ILE A 101 -12.05 2.62 0.41
C ILE A 101 -12.19 4.06 -0.10
N ILE A 102 -12.63 4.25 -1.34
CA ILE A 102 -12.80 5.59 -1.93
C ILE A 102 -13.88 6.39 -1.19
N SER A 103 -14.98 5.74 -0.81
CA SER A 103 -16.02 6.39 0.00
C SER A 103 -15.50 6.77 1.39
N ALA A 104 -14.73 5.89 2.04
CA ALA A 104 -14.08 6.15 3.32
C ALA A 104 -13.09 7.32 3.24
N LEU A 105 -12.34 7.45 2.14
CA LEU A 105 -11.50 8.62 1.86
C LEU A 105 -12.34 9.90 1.69
N GLY A 106 -13.46 9.80 0.97
CA GLY A 106 -14.39 10.91 0.73
C GLY A 106 -14.95 11.51 2.02
N ILE A 107 -15.33 10.68 2.97
CA ILE A 107 -15.89 11.06 4.28
C ILE A 107 -14.84 11.13 5.40
N GLN A 108 -13.57 10.83 5.10
CA GLN A 108 -12.47 10.76 6.07
C GLN A 108 -12.73 9.83 7.27
N SER A 109 -13.33 8.66 7.02
CA SER A 109 -13.58 7.67 8.08
C SER A 109 -12.28 7.00 8.52
N LYS A 110 -11.71 7.47 9.64
CA LYS A 110 -10.49 6.91 10.23
C LYS A 110 -10.56 5.40 10.44
N SER A 111 -11.67 4.90 10.99
CA SER A 111 -11.82 3.48 11.32
C SER A 111 -11.81 2.61 10.06
N ALA A 112 -12.67 2.91 9.08
CA ALA A 112 -12.74 2.15 7.84
C ALA A 112 -11.42 2.20 7.04
N LEU A 113 -10.73 3.34 7.06
CA LEU A 113 -9.40 3.48 6.46
C LEU A 113 -8.36 2.62 7.19
N ASN A 114 -8.33 2.63 8.53
CA ASN A 114 -7.41 1.79 9.31
C ASN A 114 -7.62 0.30 9.02
N LEU A 115 -8.87 -0.18 9.03
CA LEU A 115 -9.21 -1.57 8.69
C LEU A 115 -8.74 -1.94 7.28
N SER A 116 -9.00 -1.05 6.31
CA SER A 116 -8.55 -1.22 4.92
C SER A 116 -7.03 -1.23 4.82
N GLY A 117 -6.34 -0.38 5.58
CA GLY A 117 -4.88 -0.31 5.64
C GLY A 117 -4.29 -1.62 6.16
N THR A 118 -4.80 -2.14 7.27
CA THR A 118 -4.37 -3.43 7.81
C THR A 118 -4.62 -4.57 6.82
N TYR A 119 -5.77 -4.57 6.15
CA TYR A 119 -6.08 -5.55 5.10
C TYR A 119 -5.09 -5.50 3.94
N LEU A 120 -4.80 -4.30 3.42
CA LEU A 120 -3.87 -4.11 2.30
C LEU A 120 -2.43 -4.51 2.68
N LEU A 121 -1.99 -4.22 3.91
CA LEU A 121 -0.68 -4.66 4.41
C LEU A 121 -0.58 -6.19 4.51
N ASP A 122 -1.62 -6.86 5.03
CA ASP A 122 -1.68 -8.32 5.14
C ASP A 122 -1.77 -9.01 3.76
N ALA A 123 -2.52 -8.42 2.82
CA ALA A 123 -2.59 -8.92 1.45
C ALA A 123 -1.22 -8.83 0.75
N SER A 124 -0.48 -7.74 0.98
CA SER A 124 0.85 -7.53 0.38
C SER A 124 1.90 -8.50 0.94
N THR A 125 1.77 -8.94 2.20
CA THR A 125 2.74 -9.88 2.81
C THR A 125 2.49 -11.34 2.43
N LYS A 126 1.23 -11.74 2.21
CA LYS A 126 0.87 -13.15 1.98
C LYS A 126 0.87 -13.57 0.51
N GLU A 127 0.44 -12.70 -0.40
CA GLU A 127 0.28 -13.06 -1.82
C GLU A 127 0.75 -11.94 -2.76
N ILE A 128 2.01 -12.02 -3.20
CA ILE A 128 2.72 -11.08 -4.09
C ILE A 128 1.93 -10.72 -5.38
N ARG A 129 0.98 -11.56 -5.83
CA ARG A 129 0.26 -11.38 -7.11
C ARG A 129 -1.13 -10.73 -6.99
N ILE A 130 -1.80 -10.79 -5.84
CA ILE A 130 -3.12 -10.16 -5.64
C ILE A 130 -2.98 -8.65 -5.41
N SER A 131 -1.80 -8.25 -4.92
CA SER A 131 -1.35 -6.87 -4.70
C SER A 131 -1.39 -5.99 -5.97
N THR A 132 -0.99 -6.50 -7.14
CA THR A 132 -0.74 -5.62 -8.30
C THR A 132 -2.02 -5.13 -8.98
N ASP A 133 -3.01 -5.99 -9.21
CA ASP A 133 -4.22 -5.55 -9.89
C ASP A 133 -5.09 -4.71 -8.96
N LEU A 134 -5.37 -5.18 -7.74
CA LEU A 134 -6.13 -4.41 -6.74
C LEU A 134 -5.45 -3.07 -6.48
N GLY A 135 -4.12 -3.10 -6.31
CA GLY A 135 -3.31 -1.92 -6.16
C GLY A 135 -3.41 -0.96 -7.33
N ARG A 136 -3.30 -1.45 -8.57
CA ARG A 136 -3.46 -0.63 -9.77
C ARG A 136 -4.83 0.04 -9.84
N SER A 137 -5.91 -0.70 -9.61
CA SER A 137 -7.25 -0.11 -9.60
C SER A 137 -7.41 0.91 -8.48
N LEU A 138 -6.91 0.62 -7.27
CA LEU A 138 -6.99 1.54 -6.14
C LEU A 138 -6.22 2.83 -6.43
N ILE A 139 -5.01 2.72 -6.97
CA ILE A 139 -4.18 3.88 -7.34
C ILE A 139 -4.86 4.70 -8.43
N GLN A 140 -5.43 4.07 -9.46
CA GLN A 140 -6.17 4.77 -10.53
C GLN A 140 -7.37 5.54 -9.97
N GLU A 141 -8.17 4.91 -9.11
CA GLU A 141 -9.31 5.54 -8.45
C GLU A 141 -8.87 6.69 -7.53
N ILE A 142 -7.75 6.54 -6.81
CA ILE A 142 -7.18 7.61 -5.99
C ILE A 142 -6.66 8.76 -6.83
N ILE A 143 -6.02 8.50 -7.98
CA ILE A 143 -5.61 9.55 -8.91
C ILE A 143 -6.84 10.32 -9.38
N TYR A 144 -7.89 9.63 -9.82
CA TYR A 144 -9.15 10.25 -10.22
C TYR A 144 -9.79 11.07 -9.09
N PHE A 145 -9.82 10.53 -7.87
CA PHE A 145 -10.29 11.22 -6.67
C PHE A 145 -9.42 12.45 -6.34
N SER A 146 -8.10 12.34 -6.48
CA SER A 146 -7.13 13.40 -6.15
C SER A 146 -7.29 14.64 -7.02
N CYS A 147 -7.65 14.46 -8.31
CA CYS A 147 -7.95 15.57 -9.20
C CYS A 147 -9.08 16.47 -8.67
N ASN A 148 -9.99 15.91 -7.87
CA ASN A 148 -11.17 16.62 -7.34
C ASN A 148 -11.07 16.94 -5.84
N SER A 149 -10.12 16.35 -5.11
CA SER A 149 -10.10 16.39 -3.63
C SER A 149 -8.70 16.23 -3.04
N LEU A 150 -7.69 16.85 -3.65
CA LEU A 150 -6.29 16.74 -3.23
C LEU A 150 -6.09 17.06 -1.74
N ASP A 151 -6.72 18.11 -1.22
CA ASP A 151 -6.54 18.53 0.18
C ASP A 151 -7.02 17.48 1.19
N LYS A 152 -8.03 16.69 0.84
CA LYS A 152 -8.47 15.56 1.68
C LYS A 152 -7.41 14.47 1.75
N LEU A 153 -6.71 14.22 0.65
CA LEU A 153 -5.61 13.27 0.63
C LEU A 153 -4.41 13.80 1.40
N LYS A 154 -4.09 15.10 1.32
CA LYS A 154 -2.97 15.69 2.09
C LYS A 154 -3.09 15.47 3.60
N ALA A 155 -4.30 15.48 4.14
CA ALA A 155 -4.57 15.23 5.56
C ALA A 155 -4.59 13.73 5.96
N LEU A 156 -4.54 12.81 4.99
CA LEU A 156 -4.62 11.37 5.20
C LEU A 156 -3.55 10.82 6.18
N PRO A 157 -2.29 11.28 6.15
CA PRO A 157 -1.28 10.84 7.10
C PRO A 157 -1.66 11.15 8.55
N SER A 158 -2.39 12.24 8.78
CA SER A 158 -2.87 12.65 10.11
C SER A 158 -4.11 11.86 10.54
N ILE A 159 -4.99 11.54 9.59
CA ILE A 159 -6.27 10.88 9.84
C ILE A 159 -6.09 9.37 10.03
N SER A 160 -5.41 8.71 9.08
CA SER A 160 -5.16 7.27 9.07
C SER A 160 -3.72 6.99 8.60
N PRO A 161 -2.75 6.99 9.54
CA PRO A 161 -1.36 6.61 9.23
C PRO A 161 -1.26 5.19 8.66
N MET A 162 -2.05 4.25 9.21
CA MET A 162 -2.10 2.84 8.77
C MET A 162 -2.44 2.72 7.28
N PHE A 163 -3.50 3.41 6.85
CA PHE A 163 -3.91 3.38 5.45
C PHE A 163 -2.91 4.09 4.54
N THR A 164 -2.35 5.21 5.01
CA THR A 164 -1.30 5.94 4.29
C THR A 164 -0.11 5.03 4.00
N ASN A 165 0.32 4.24 4.98
CA ASN A 165 1.42 3.28 4.83
C ASN A 165 1.09 2.19 3.83
N ALA A 166 -0.10 1.61 3.97
CA ALA A 166 -0.58 0.59 3.06
C ALA A 166 -0.64 1.11 1.62
N LEU A 167 -1.09 2.35 1.42
CA LEU A 167 -1.15 2.98 0.11
C LEU A 167 0.25 3.21 -0.49
N CYS A 168 1.22 3.65 0.33
CA CYS A 168 2.61 3.78 -0.10
C CYS A 168 3.20 2.42 -0.53
N LEU A 169 2.92 1.36 0.22
CA LEU A 169 3.34 -0.01 -0.13
C LEU A 169 2.67 -0.50 -1.41
N VAL A 170 1.36 -0.32 -1.53
CA VAL A 170 0.60 -0.70 -2.71
C VAL A 170 1.11 0.04 -3.95
N ALA A 171 1.36 1.34 -3.84
CA ALA A 171 1.98 2.11 -4.92
C ALA A 171 3.34 1.51 -5.29
N ALA A 172 4.20 1.31 -4.30
CA ALA A 172 5.53 0.73 -4.44
C ALA A 172 5.55 -0.62 -5.18
N GLU A 173 4.63 -1.53 -4.84
CA GLU A 173 4.53 -2.85 -5.46
C GLU A 173 3.87 -2.83 -6.83
N THR A 174 2.88 -1.95 -7.03
CA THR A 174 2.11 -1.89 -8.28
C THR A 174 2.98 -1.49 -9.48
N PHE A 175 3.92 -0.56 -9.28
CA PHE A 175 4.80 -0.08 -10.36
C PHE A 175 6.21 -0.63 -10.20
N LYS A 176 6.31 -1.95 -9.98
CA LYS A 176 7.62 -2.59 -9.81
C LYS A 176 8.51 -2.44 -11.03
N ASP A 177 7.98 -2.34 -12.25
CA ASP A 177 8.77 -2.25 -13.50
C ASP A 177 8.55 -0.95 -14.29
N ASP A 178 7.52 -0.18 -13.96
CA ASP A 178 7.18 1.10 -14.59
C ASP A 178 7.44 2.27 -13.65
N LEU A 179 7.56 3.49 -14.18
CA LEU A 179 7.46 4.68 -13.34
C LEU A 179 5.99 4.94 -12.97
N PRO A 180 5.67 5.23 -11.70
CA PRO A 180 4.32 5.59 -11.30
C PRO A 180 3.94 6.94 -11.88
N SER A 181 2.65 7.25 -11.93
CA SER A 181 2.16 8.58 -12.29
C SER A 181 2.82 9.68 -11.42
N PRO A 182 3.16 10.86 -11.98
CA PRO A 182 3.71 11.99 -11.22
C PRO A 182 2.82 12.43 -10.07
N VAL A 183 1.50 12.23 -10.19
CA VAL A 183 0.50 12.52 -9.14
C VAL A 183 0.81 11.72 -7.88
N ILE A 184 1.23 10.46 -8.03
CA ILE A 184 1.64 9.62 -6.90
C ILE A 184 2.95 10.11 -6.31
N GLY A 185 3.90 10.55 -7.15
CA GLY A 185 5.12 11.19 -6.67
C GLY A 185 4.84 12.41 -5.78
N GLU A 186 4.01 13.34 -6.25
CA GLU A 186 3.61 14.54 -5.49
C GLU A 186 2.82 14.20 -4.20
N LEU A 187 1.96 13.19 -4.26
CA LEU A 187 1.23 12.71 -3.10
C LEU A 187 2.18 12.16 -2.02
N LEU A 188 3.17 11.36 -2.42
CA LEU A 188 4.19 10.81 -1.54
C LEU A 188 5.07 11.91 -0.91
N ILE A 189 5.49 12.91 -1.70
CA ILE A 189 6.21 14.10 -1.19
C ILE A 189 5.38 14.77 -0.10
N THR A 190 4.08 14.95 -0.38
CA THR A 190 3.17 15.60 0.55
C THR A 190 3.06 14.80 1.84
N PHE A 191 2.88 13.48 1.76
CA PHE A 191 2.80 12.60 2.94
C PHE A 191 4.06 12.64 3.80
N MET A 192 5.24 12.64 3.16
CA MET A 192 6.52 12.76 3.83
C MET A 192 6.76 14.17 4.42
N SER A 193 6.11 15.20 3.88
CA SER A 193 6.25 16.57 4.39
C SER A 193 5.43 16.80 5.66
N TYR A 194 4.26 16.16 5.79
CA TYR A 194 3.44 16.22 7.00
C TYR A 194 4.00 15.40 8.17
N ASN A 195 4.96 14.50 7.90
CA ASN A 195 5.58 13.64 8.91
C ASN A 195 7.08 13.55 8.63
N PRO A 196 7.92 14.40 9.25
CA PRO A 196 9.34 14.54 8.93
C PRO A 196 10.20 13.30 9.29
N SER A 197 9.60 12.28 9.88
CA SER A 197 10.21 11.01 10.24
C SER A 197 9.65 9.85 9.39
N PRO A 198 9.99 9.76 8.09
CA PRO A 198 9.57 8.64 7.26
C PRO A 198 10.06 7.27 7.72
N PRO A 199 11.13 7.04 8.51
CA PRO A 199 11.27 5.72 9.14
C PRO A 199 10.14 5.45 10.14
N ILE A 200 9.65 6.47 10.87
CA ILE A 200 8.60 6.29 11.90
C ILE A 200 7.25 5.96 11.27
N ILE A 201 6.95 6.58 10.13
CA ILE A 201 5.76 6.28 9.33
C ILE A 201 5.80 4.79 8.90
N PHE A 202 6.92 4.28 8.39
CA PHE A 202 6.98 2.96 7.76
C PHE A 202 7.34 1.79 8.70
N THR A 203 7.83 2.02 9.92
CA THR A 203 8.27 0.92 10.82
C THR A 203 7.47 0.77 12.12
N PHE A 204 6.79 1.80 12.63
CA PHE A 204 6.21 1.73 13.99
C PHE A 204 4.80 1.15 14.08
N THR A 205 4.14 0.93 12.95
CA THR A 205 2.74 0.48 12.93
C THR A 205 2.55 -0.94 12.38
N ILE A 206 3.62 -1.54 11.86
CA ILE A 206 3.61 -2.91 11.37
C ILE A 206 4.12 -3.78 12.52
N PRO A 207 3.35 -4.76 13.04
CA PRO A 207 3.86 -5.73 14.00
C PRO A 207 5.17 -6.32 13.46
N ALA A 208 6.15 -6.60 14.33
CA ALA A 208 7.58 -6.91 14.11
C ALA A 208 7.98 -7.94 13.02
N HIS A 209 7.39 -7.86 11.83
CA HIS A 209 7.69 -8.59 10.62
C HIS A 209 8.43 -7.60 9.71
N ILE A 210 9.74 -7.55 9.96
CA ILE A 210 10.75 -6.59 9.51
C ILE A 210 10.89 -6.45 7.97
N GLU A 211 10.13 -7.19 7.17
CA GLU A 211 10.30 -7.17 5.73
C GLU A 211 9.56 -6.00 5.05
N VAL A 212 8.35 -5.61 5.51
CA VAL A 212 7.44 -4.71 4.76
C VAL A 212 7.99 -3.29 4.54
N GLY A 213 8.52 -2.65 5.58
CA GLY A 213 9.04 -1.28 5.50
C GLY A 213 10.20 -1.12 4.51
N SER A 214 10.96 -2.19 4.30
CA SER A 214 12.06 -2.20 3.35
C SER A 214 11.62 -2.22 1.88
N PHE A 215 10.45 -2.81 1.58
CA PHE A 215 9.88 -2.81 0.22
C PHE A 215 9.48 -1.41 -0.20
N ILE A 216 8.88 -0.64 0.71
CA ILE A 216 8.43 0.74 0.44
C ILE A 216 9.63 1.62 0.09
N LEU A 217 10.67 1.60 0.93
CA LEU A 217 11.89 2.38 0.68
C LEU A 217 12.56 1.96 -0.63
N GLY A 218 12.70 0.65 -0.88
CA GLY A 218 13.28 0.15 -2.13
C GLY A 218 12.55 0.66 -3.38
N ALA A 219 11.22 0.71 -3.36
CA ALA A 219 10.44 1.24 -4.47
C ALA A 219 10.52 2.77 -4.62
N LEU A 220 10.48 3.51 -3.51
CA LEU A 220 10.69 4.97 -3.54
C LEU A 220 12.07 5.34 -4.10
N PHE A 221 13.09 4.57 -3.75
CA PHE A 221 14.44 4.73 -4.31
C PHE A 221 14.43 4.47 -5.80
N LYS A 222 13.79 3.37 -6.23
CA LYS A 222 13.63 3.05 -7.65
C LYS A 222 12.97 4.21 -8.41
N TYR A 223 11.89 4.80 -7.90
CA TYR A 223 11.22 5.92 -8.58
C TYR A 223 12.10 7.14 -8.71
N THR A 224 12.71 7.56 -7.60
CA THR A 224 13.48 8.80 -7.57
C THR A 224 14.77 8.70 -8.38
N ILE A 225 15.42 7.53 -8.38
CA ILE A 225 16.65 7.25 -9.12
C ILE A 225 16.37 7.04 -10.60
N LEU A 226 15.42 6.17 -10.95
CA LEU A 226 15.16 5.83 -12.35
C LEU A 226 14.34 6.88 -13.09
N SER A 227 13.66 7.81 -12.39
CA SER A 227 12.90 8.90 -13.04
C SER A 227 13.73 9.66 -14.10
N GLU A 228 15.00 9.93 -13.82
CA GLU A 228 15.95 10.60 -14.71
C GLU A 228 16.11 9.90 -16.07
N LEU A 229 15.93 8.58 -16.11
CA LEU A 229 16.09 7.79 -17.33
C LEU A 229 14.93 7.96 -18.30
N TYR A 230 13.73 8.19 -17.79
CA TYR A 230 12.50 8.22 -18.60
C TYR A 230 11.95 9.64 -18.74
N GLU A 231 11.75 10.35 -17.63
CA GLU A 231 11.09 11.65 -17.63
C GLU A 231 11.60 12.54 -16.48
N GLU A 232 12.28 13.63 -16.82
CA GLU A 232 12.79 14.60 -15.86
C GLU A 232 11.62 15.45 -15.34
N LYS A 233 11.05 15.02 -14.20
CA LYS A 233 10.01 15.77 -13.50
C LYS A 233 10.54 16.29 -12.16
N PRO A 234 10.37 17.60 -11.86
CA PRO A 234 10.83 18.20 -10.62
C PRO A 234 10.31 17.50 -9.35
N SER A 235 9.13 16.87 -9.44
CA SER A 235 8.51 16.11 -8.35
C SER A 235 9.42 14.99 -7.85
N TYR A 236 10.01 14.17 -8.72
CA TYR A 236 10.85 13.06 -8.29
C TYR A 236 12.18 13.51 -7.68
N SER A 237 12.73 14.64 -8.14
CA SER A 237 13.93 15.23 -7.52
C SER A 237 13.63 15.82 -6.14
N LYS A 238 12.47 16.45 -5.95
CA LYS A 238 11.99 16.87 -4.63
C LYS A 238 11.75 15.68 -3.70
N LEU A 239 11.13 14.62 -4.21
CA LEU A 239 10.93 13.37 -3.46
C LEU A 239 12.27 12.75 -3.06
N HIS A 240 13.25 12.73 -3.97
CA HIS A 240 14.60 12.24 -3.70
C HIS A 240 15.22 13.00 -2.53
N LEU A 241 15.25 14.33 -2.60
CA LEU A 241 15.78 15.18 -1.55
C LEU A 241 15.08 14.92 -0.22
N LYS A 242 13.75 14.80 -0.23
CA LYS A 242 12.98 14.55 0.99
C LYS A 242 13.31 13.21 1.63
N ILE A 243 13.53 12.17 0.82
CA ILE A 243 13.99 10.87 1.30
C ILE A 243 15.37 10.99 1.96
N LEU A 244 16.31 11.69 1.30
CA LEU A 244 17.67 11.87 1.83
C LEU A 244 17.68 12.63 3.14
N GLU A 245 17.02 13.81 3.21
CA GLU A 245 16.87 14.61 4.43
C GLU A 245 16.39 13.75 5.60
N CYS A 246 15.39 12.95 5.32
CA CYS A 246 14.78 12.15 6.35
C CYS A 246 15.62 10.95 6.79
N LEU A 247 16.37 10.31 5.88
CA LEU A 247 17.33 9.27 6.25
C LEU A 247 18.51 9.85 7.05
N SER A 248 18.96 11.05 6.72
CA SER A 248 20.03 11.75 7.44
C SER A 248 19.64 12.18 8.85
N ASN A 249 18.36 12.46 9.10
CA ASN A 249 17.86 12.89 10.40
C ASN A 249 17.53 11.73 11.36
N ILE A 250 17.82 10.48 11.00
CA ILE A 250 17.54 9.32 11.85
C ILE A 250 18.65 9.16 12.88
N GLU A 251 18.31 9.29 14.16
CA GLU A 251 19.24 8.99 15.25
C GLU A 251 19.68 7.51 15.19
N ILE A 252 21.00 7.30 15.03
CA ILE A 252 21.64 5.98 14.88
C ILE A 252 21.42 5.10 16.12
N THR A 253 20.95 5.63 17.24
CA THR A 253 20.68 4.91 18.50
C THR A 253 19.23 4.46 18.68
N SER A 254 18.34 4.77 17.72
CA SER A 254 16.94 4.38 17.82
C SER A 254 16.75 2.85 17.71
N PRO A 255 15.88 2.23 18.53
CA PRO A 255 15.61 0.79 18.51
C PRO A 255 14.92 0.30 17.21
N SER A 256 14.52 1.23 16.34
CA SER A 256 13.72 1.02 15.13
C SER A 256 14.41 1.61 13.90
N LYS A 257 15.68 1.22 13.69
CA LYS A 257 16.44 1.60 12.49
C LYS A 257 15.73 1.08 11.23
N PRO A 258 15.68 1.87 10.14
CA PRO A 258 15.23 1.34 8.86
C PRO A 258 16.19 0.25 8.40
N ILE A 259 15.63 -0.77 7.76
CA ILE A 259 16.40 -1.85 7.14
C ILE A 259 16.20 -1.72 5.63
N ILE A 260 17.31 -1.57 4.90
CA ILE A 260 17.32 -1.47 3.44
C ILE A 260 18.02 -2.72 2.91
N TYR A 261 17.25 -3.63 2.31
CA TYR A 261 17.84 -4.85 1.75
C TYR A 261 18.63 -4.54 0.48
N THR A 262 19.86 -5.07 0.41
CA THR A 262 20.76 -4.88 -0.75
C THR A 262 20.13 -5.35 -2.06
N LYS A 263 19.29 -6.39 -2.03
CA LYS A 263 18.57 -6.94 -3.19
C LYS A 263 17.76 -5.88 -3.97
N TYR A 264 17.19 -4.88 -3.29
CA TYR A 264 16.43 -3.81 -3.96
C TYR A 264 17.37 -2.86 -4.71
N LEU A 265 18.51 -2.54 -4.10
CA LEU A 265 19.52 -1.67 -4.69
C LEU A 265 20.21 -2.37 -5.87
N GLU A 266 20.47 -3.67 -5.76
CA GLU A 266 20.95 -4.50 -6.88
C GLU A 266 19.97 -4.45 -8.06
N SER A 267 18.66 -4.54 -7.80
CA SER A 267 17.63 -4.42 -8.85
C SER A 267 17.63 -3.05 -9.53
N ILE A 268 17.89 -1.96 -8.79
CA ILE A 268 18.03 -0.61 -9.36
C ILE A 268 19.28 -0.55 -10.25
N ALA A 269 20.41 -1.09 -9.79
CA ALA A 269 21.64 -1.18 -10.59
C ALA A 269 21.40 -1.94 -11.91
N ASP A 270 20.68 -3.07 -11.85
CA ASP A 270 20.29 -3.82 -13.05
C ASP A 270 19.45 -3.00 -14.03
N HIS A 271 18.54 -2.16 -13.54
CA HIS A 271 17.74 -1.29 -14.40
C HIS A 271 18.60 -0.23 -15.09
N ILE A 272 19.53 0.40 -14.36
CA ILE A 272 20.47 1.38 -14.94
C ILE A 272 21.35 0.70 -16.01
N LEU A 273 21.86 -0.50 -15.75
CA LEU A 273 22.65 -1.28 -16.72
C LEU A 273 21.87 -1.71 -17.96
N ARG A 274 20.55 -1.92 -17.84
CA ARG A 274 19.70 -2.18 -19.01
C ARG A 274 19.45 -0.89 -19.78
N ALA A 275 19.19 0.21 -19.06
CA ALA A 275 18.98 1.53 -19.64
C ALA A 275 20.17 2.00 -20.47
N THR A 276 21.41 1.72 -20.06
CA THR A 276 22.61 2.09 -20.83
C THR A 276 22.69 1.46 -22.22
N LYS A 277 21.95 0.37 -22.46
CA LYS A 277 21.88 -0.30 -23.77
C LYS A 277 20.77 0.23 -24.67
N VAL A 278 19.80 0.94 -24.10
CA VAL A 278 18.54 1.32 -24.77
C VAL A 278 18.43 2.83 -24.91
N ILE A 279 18.86 3.60 -23.91
CA ILE A 279 18.77 5.05 -23.86
C ILE A 279 20.05 5.66 -24.44
N ASN A 280 19.90 6.40 -25.55
CA ASN A 280 20.98 7.17 -26.19
C ASN A 280 21.13 8.57 -25.58
N ASP A 281 21.13 8.66 -24.25
CA ASP A 281 21.33 9.91 -23.51
C ASP A 281 22.22 9.63 -22.29
N PRO A 282 23.54 9.85 -22.42
CA PRO A 282 24.48 9.57 -21.34
C PRO A 282 24.29 10.51 -20.14
N GLU A 283 23.76 11.72 -20.33
CA GLU A 283 23.56 12.67 -19.23
C GLU A 283 22.48 12.19 -18.26
N ARG A 284 21.36 11.68 -18.80
CA ARG A 284 20.30 11.07 -17.99
C ARG A 284 20.79 9.87 -17.18
N ILE A 285 21.62 9.04 -17.81
CA ILE A 285 22.23 7.89 -17.14
C ILE A 285 23.12 8.37 -16.00
N GLN A 286 23.94 9.41 -16.24
CA GLN A 286 24.82 9.97 -15.21
C GLN A 286 24.02 10.56 -14.04
N LYS A 287 22.98 11.38 -14.30
CA LYS A 287 22.10 11.92 -13.25
C LYS A 287 21.45 10.81 -12.40
N SER A 288 21.01 9.72 -13.04
CA SER A 288 20.44 8.57 -12.34
C SER A 288 21.49 7.91 -11.42
N ILE A 289 22.72 7.69 -11.91
CA ILE A 289 23.81 7.14 -11.11
C ILE A 289 24.18 8.09 -9.97
N GLU A 290 24.20 9.42 -10.18
CA GLU A 290 24.49 10.40 -9.13
C GLU A 290 23.47 10.34 -7.98
N LYS A 291 22.16 10.33 -8.29
CA LYS A 291 21.10 10.14 -7.30
C LYS A 291 21.28 8.81 -6.57
N PHE A 292 21.67 7.76 -7.28
CA PHE A 292 21.92 6.47 -6.67
C PHE A 292 23.12 6.52 -5.71
N SER A 293 24.21 7.18 -6.09
CA SER A 293 25.39 7.37 -5.23
C SER A 293 25.05 8.13 -3.96
N GLN A 294 24.33 9.24 -4.06
CA GLN A 294 23.88 10.04 -2.90
C GLN A 294 23.08 9.17 -1.91
N LEU A 295 22.19 8.34 -2.46
CA LEU A 295 21.39 7.42 -1.66
C LEU A 295 22.22 6.33 -0.98
N ILE A 296 23.14 5.67 -1.68
CA ILE A 296 24.02 4.65 -1.08
C ILE A 296 24.87 5.27 0.02
N GLN A 297 25.38 6.48 -0.18
CA GLN A 297 26.21 7.19 0.79
C GLN A 297 25.45 7.41 2.12
N ILE A 298 24.21 7.90 2.05
CA ILE A 298 23.39 8.19 3.22
C ILE A 298 22.83 6.89 3.84
N SER A 299 22.57 5.87 3.02
CA SER A 299 21.94 4.63 3.48
C SER A 299 22.91 3.57 4.02
N LYS A 300 24.24 3.78 3.95
CA LYS A 300 25.27 2.78 4.29
C LYS A 300 25.07 2.14 5.68
N SER A 301 24.66 2.92 6.67
CA SER A 301 24.41 2.46 8.06
C SER A 301 23.12 1.67 8.25
N TYR A 302 22.28 1.58 7.22
CA TYR A 302 20.96 0.95 7.24
C TYR A 302 20.87 -0.24 6.26
N LEU A 303 21.96 -0.57 5.55
CA LEU A 303 22.02 -1.67 4.60
C LEU A 303 21.99 -3.03 5.31
N TYR A 304 21.23 -3.97 4.75
CA TYR A 304 21.13 -5.34 5.24
C TYR A 304 21.18 -6.34 4.08
N GLY A 305 21.92 -7.44 4.26
CA GLY A 305 22.14 -8.46 3.22
C GLY A 305 23.58 -8.50 2.74
N ASN A 306 23.79 -8.92 1.49
CA ASN A 306 25.12 -9.14 0.91
C ASN A 306 25.72 -7.82 0.38
N ILE A 307 26.24 -6.99 1.30
CA ILE A 307 26.84 -5.69 0.96
C ILE A 307 28.02 -5.82 -0.03
N PRO A 308 28.95 -6.80 0.12
CA PRO A 308 30.01 -7.01 -0.86
C PRO A 308 29.48 -7.24 -2.28
N GLN A 309 28.47 -8.11 -2.43
CA GLN A 309 27.86 -8.38 -3.75
C GLN A 309 27.20 -7.14 -4.34
N LEU A 310 26.50 -6.34 -3.53
CA LEU A 310 25.98 -5.05 -3.98
C LEU A 310 27.11 -4.16 -4.50
N PHE A 311 28.23 -4.06 -3.79
CA PHE A 311 29.33 -3.19 -4.19
C PHE A 311 30.01 -3.68 -5.47
N GLU A 312 30.19 -5.00 -5.64
CA GLU A 312 30.65 -5.56 -6.92
C GLU A 312 29.67 -5.21 -8.05
N LYS A 313 28.37 -5.28 -7.79
CA LYS A 313 27.35 -4.91 -8.77
C LYS A 313 27.43 -3.43 -9.14
N LEU A 314 27.59 -2.54 -8.15
CA LEU A 314 27.71 -1.10 -8.37
C LEU A 314 28.95 -0.76 -9.21
N ARG A 315 30.05 -1.50 -9.07
CA ARG A 315 31.26 -1.32 -9.91
C ARG A 315 31.03 -1.64 -11.39
N THR A 316 30.00 -2.39 -11.72
CA THR A 316 29.66 -2.69 -13.13
C THR A 316 28.93 -1.54 -13.83
N LEU A 317 28.46 -0.53 -13.08
CA LEU A 317 27.80 0.65 -13.64
C LEU A 317 28.79 1.50 -14.46
N PRO A 318 28.29 2.32 -15.41
CA PRO A 318 29.11 3.32 -16.07
C PRO A 318 29.84 4.21 -15.06
N ARG A 319 31.06 4.61 -15.42
CA ARG A 319 31.91 5.41 -14.52
C ARG A 319 31.20 6.71 -14.14
N ASN A 320 31.16 6.98 -12.84
CA ASN A 320 30.60 8.19 -12.25
C ASN A 320 31.43 8.60 -11.03
N ALA A 321 31.80 9.88 -10.95
CA ALA A 321 32.71 10.36 -9.91
C ALA A 321 32.15 10.20 -8.48
N LEU A 322 30.83 10.42 -8.29
CA LEU A 322 30.21 10.24 -6.97
C LEU A 322 30.14 8.76 -6.59
N MET A 323 29.83 7.87 -7.54
CA MET A 323 29.81 6.44 -7.27
C MET A 323 31.20 5.92 -6.90
N ASP A 324 32.24 6.35 -7.63
CA ASP A 324 33.63 5.99 -7.34
C ASP A 324 34.03 6.42 -5.91
N LEU A 325 33.61 7.62 -5.47
CA LEU A 325 33.83 8.11 -4.10
C LEU A 325 33.10 7.29 -3.04
N VAL A 326 31.90 6.80 -3.34
CA VAL A 326 31.11 5.97 -2.43
C VAL A 326 31.73 4.57 -2.28
N LEU A 327 32.26 4.01 -3.36
CA LEU A 327 32.85 2.66 -3.38
C LEU A 327 34.26 2.59 -2.80
N THR A 328 34.96 3.72 -2.68
CA THR A 328 36.30 3.83 -2.10
C THR A 328 36.30 4.08 -0.58
N LYS A 329 35.19 4.54 -0.02
CA LYS A 329 34.99 4.78 1.43
C LYS A 329 34.27 3.62 2.09
#